data_AF-G8BVY2-F1
#
_entry.id   AF-G8BVY2-F1
#
_cell.length_a   1.000
_cell.length_b   1.000
_cell.length_c   1.000
_cell.angle_alpha   90.00
_cell.angle_beta   90.00
_cell.angle_gamma   90.00
#
_symmetry.space_group_name_H-M   'P 1'
#
loop_
_entity.id
_entity.type
_entity.pdbx_description
1 polymer ?
#
loop_
_entity_poly.entity_id
_entity_poly.type
_entity_poly.pdbx_seq_one_letter_code
_entity_poly.pdbx_strand_id
1 'polypeptide(L)'
;MAENNESRGKRLPMWVLGPKDDGEARKNLKDYAYSKCHEYVDAMATCSKAHGLAVFPACNEQRSKMVECLLFYQLDTKYLDHERDKVVQKKIQLALDKNKE
;
A
#
# COMPACT_ATOMS: atom_id res chain seq x y z
N MET A 1 -10.37 15.82 -35.07
CA MET A 1 -9.27 16.16 -34.13
C MET A 1 -9.27 15.08 -33.06
N ALA A 2 -8.08 14.62 -32.68
CA ALA A 2 -7.73 13.29 -32.20
C ALA A 2 -8.54 12.68 -31.04
N GLU A 3 -8.71 11.36 -31.12
CA GLU A 3 -9.23 10.47 -30.09
C GLU A 3 -8.36 10.51 -28.81
N ASN A 4 -8.93 10.93 -27.69
CA ASN A 4 -8.36 10.68 -26.37
C ASN A 4 -8.82 9.30 -25.89
N ASN A 5 -8.19 8.25 -26.43
CA ASN A 5 -8.36 6.87 -26.02
C ASN A 5 -7.41 6.57 -24.83
N GLU A 6 -7.56 7.32 -23.74
CA GLU A 6 -6.86 7.02 -22.49
C GLU A 6 -7.70 5.97 -21.76
N SER A 7 -7.11 4.81 -21.50
CA SER A 7 -7.73 3.58 -20.97
C SER A 7 -8.52 3.77 -19.67
N ARG A 8 -9.72 4.35 -19.75
CA ARG A 8 -10.75 4.43 -18.68
C ARG A 8 -11.69 3.21 -18.70
N GLY A 9 -11.28 2.14 -19.38
CA GLY A 9 -12.01 0.88 -19.49
C GLY A 9 -11.78 -0.02 -18.27
N LYS A 10 -12.75 -0.01 -17.35
CA LYS A 10 -13.02 -1.04 -16.33
C LYS A 10 -12.05 -1.11 -15.14
N ARG A 11 -12.02 -0.07 -14.29
CA ARG A 11 -11.75 -0.35 -12.85
C ARG A 11 -12.91 -1.19 -12.34
N LEU A 12 -12.64 -2.43 -11.95
CA LEU A 12 -13.69 -3.31 -11.41
C LEU A 12 -14.28 -2.65 -10.17
N PRO A 13 -15.60 -2.60 -10.03
CA PRO A 13 -16.20 -1.99 -8.87
C PRO A 13 -15.82 -2.77 -7.60
N MET A 14 -15.74 -2.03 -6.49
CA MET A 14 -15.19 -2.45 -5.21
C MET A 14 -15.75 -3.77 -4.65
N TRP A 15 -16.99 -4.11 -4.99
CA TRP A 15 -17.69 -5.31 -4.54
C TRP A 15 -17.31 -6.58 -5.32
N VAL A 16 -16.52 -6.46 -6.39
CA VAL A 16 -16.04 -7.62 -7.17
C VAL A 16 -14.94 -8.37 -6.43
N LEU A 17 -14.20 -7.68 -5.55
CA LEU A 17 -13.16 -8.30 -4.74
C LEU A 17 -13.76 -8.88 -3.46
N GLY A 18 -13.36 -10.11 -3.14
CA GLY A 18 -13.74 -10.72 -1.86
C GLY A 18 -12.93 -10.15 -0.69
N PRO A 19 -13.36 -10.39 0.57
CA PRO A 19 -12.64 -9.92 1.76
C PRO A 19 -11.17 -10.34 1.82
N LYS A 20 -10.84 -11.50 1.24
CA LYS A 20 -9.46 -12.01 1.15
C LYS A 20 -8.60 -11.17 0.21
N ASP A 21 -9.16 -10.73 -0.91
CA ASP A 21 -8.45 -9.95 -1.93
C ASP A 21 -8.24 -8.51 -1.48
N ASP A 22 -9.24 -7.92 -0.83
CA ASP A 22 -9.09 -6.63 -0.14
C ASP A 22 -8.05 -6.71 0.99
N GLY A 23 -7.98 -7.83 1.69
CA GLY A 23 -6.95 -8.11 2.68
C GLY A 23 -5.54 -8.14 2.08
N GLU A 24 -5.36 -8.78 0.92
CA GLU A 24 -4.10 -8.80 0.16
C GLU A 24 -3.72 -7.39 -0.32
N ALA A 25 -4.67 -6.65 -0.91
CA ALA A 25 -4.44 -5.28 -1.37
C ALA A 25 -4.01 -4.34 -0.22
N ARG A 26 -4.65 -4.44 0.95
CA ARG A 26 -4.27 -3.65 2.15
C ARG A 26 -2.89 -4.03 2.70
N LYS A 27 -2.51 -5.30 2.63
CA LYS A 27 -1.16 -5.75 3.02
C LYS A 27 -0.11 -5.18 2.07
N ASN A 28 -0.32 -5.29 0.76
CA ASN A 28 0.57 -4.73 -0.25
C ASN A 28 0.70 -3.21 -0.10
N LEU A 29 -0.42 -2.51 0.18
CA LEU A 29 -0.41 -1.09 0.45
C LEU A 29 0.40 -0.75 1.71
N LYS A 30 0.27 -1.53 2.77
CA LYS A 30 1.08 -1.38 3.97
C LYS A 30 2.56 -1.52 3.63
N ASP A 31 2.95 -2.61 2.98
CA ASP A 31 4.36 -2.85 2.63
C ASP A 31 4.92 -1.74 1.72
N TYR A 32 4.10 -1.25 0.77
CA TYR A 32 4.44 -0.09 -0.05
C TYR A 32 4.63 1.18 0.78
N ALA A 33 3.72 1.50 1.69
CA ALA A 33 3.83 2.66 2.57
C ALA A 33 5.07 2.57 3.46
N TYR A 34 5.38 1.40 4.02
CA TYR A 34 6.60 1.18 4.80
C TYR A 34 7.87 1.33 3.96
N SER A 35 7.86 0.92 2.69
CA SER A 35 9.00 1.12 1.79
C SER A 35 9.25 2.60 1.46
N LYS A 36 8.18 3.40 1.35
CA LYS A 36 8.28 4.85 1.10
C LYS A 36 8.68 5.64 2.34
N CYS A 37 8.22 5.21 3.51
CA CYS A 37 8.53 5.85 4.79
C CYS A 37 9.77 5.25 5.47
N HIS A 38 10.64 4.54 4.72
CA HIS A 38 11.77 3.79 5.28
C HIS A 38 12.71 4.67 6.10
N GLU A 39 12.96 5.91 5.67
CA GLU A 39 13.82 6.87 6.36
C GLU A 39 13.32 7.19 7.78
N TYR A 40 12.00 7.34 7.95
CA TYR A 40 11.40 7.59 9.25
C TYR A 40 11.39 6.34 10.14
N VAL A 41 11.24 5.16 9.54
CA VAL A 41 11.30 3.88 10.25
C VAL A 41 12.72 3.63 10.75
N ASP A 42 13.75 3.92 9.95
CA ASP A 42 15.15 3.78 10.35
C ASP A 42 15.54 4.83 11.42
N ALA A 43 15.08 6.07 11.27
CA ALA A 43 15.23 7.11 12.30
C ALA A 43 14.58 6.69 13.64
N MET A 44 13.42 6.04 13.60
CA MET A 44 12.77 5.49 14.79
C MET A 44 13.56 4.31 15.36
N ALA A 45 14.08 3.41 14.51
CA ALA A 45 14.83 2.24 14.92
C ALA A 45 16.19 2.61 15.57
N THR A 46 16.90 3.58 14.99
CA THR A 46 18.16 4.12 15.53
C THR A 46 17.94 4.78 16.89
N CYS A 47 16.91 5.60 17.01
CA CYS A 47 16.49 6.23 18.26
C CYS A 47 16.04 5.19 19.31
N SER A 48 15.29 4.17 18.91
CA SER A 48 14.91 3.06 19.81
C SER A 48 16.12 2.26 20.30
N LYS A 49 17.14 2.06 19.45
CA LYS A 49 18.40 1.41 19.85
C LYS A 49 19.18 2.26 20.84
N ALA A 50 19.19 3.58 20.68
CA ALA A 50 19.89 4.51 21.56
C ALA A 50 19.23 4.63 22.95
N HIS A 51 17.89 4.58 23.01
CA HIS A 51 17.13 4.81 24.26
C HIS A 51 16.60 3.52 24.93
N GLY A 52 16.79 2.35 24.31
CA GLY A 52 16.41 1.06 24.89
C GLY A 52 14.92 0.98 25.22
N LEU A 53 14.57 0.65 26.47
CA LEU A 53 13.17 0.59 26.95
C LEU A 53 12.49 1.96 27.06
N ALA A 54 13.24 3.07 27.03
CA ALA A 54 12.72 4.44 27.15
C ALA A 54 12.38 5.08 25.79
N VAL A 55 11.82 4.29 24.86
CA VAL A 55 11.40 4.79 23.53
C VAL A 55 10.33 5.88 23.65
N PHE A 56 9.50 5.79 24.69
CA PHE A 56 8.55 6.83 25.08
C PHE A 56 9.13 7.56 26.30
N PRO A 57 9.35 8.88 26.31
CA PRO A 57 8.95 9.94 25.37
C PRO A 57 10.05 10.45 24.41
N ALA A 58 11.28 9.95 24.51
CA ALA A 58 12.44 10.49 23.79
C ALA A 58 12.34 10.39 22.26
N CYS A 59 11.59 9.40 21.75
CA CYS A 59 11.46 9.13 20.32
C CYS A 59 10.14 9.61 19.68
N ASN A 60 9.39 10.47 20.37
CA ASN A 60 8.05 10.86 19.93
C ASN A 60 8.03 11.68 18.63
N GLU A 61 9.09 12.44 18.35
CA GLU A 61 9.19 13.24 17.14
C GLU A 61 9.34 12.35 15.89
N GLN A 62 10.26 11.38 15.94
CA GLN A 62 10.49 10.41 14.87
C GLN A 62 9.25 9.54 14.64
N ARG A 63 8.58 9.14 15.73
CA ARG A 63 7.31 8.39 15.66
C ARG A 63 6.21 9.21 14.99
N SER A 64 6.08 10.49 15.32
CA SER A 64 5.03 11.36 14.74
C SER A 64 5.23 11.51 13.23
N LYS A 65 6.47 11.76 12.79
CA LYS A 65 6.82 11.85 11.36
C LYS A 65 6.56 10.53 10.62
N MET A 66 6.88 9.40 11.23
CA MET A 66 6.58 8.08 10.67
C MET A 66 5.07 7.87 10.51
N VAL A 67 4.28 8.18 11.55
CA VAL A 67 2.82 8.03 11.51
C VAL A 67 2.19 8.95 10.46
N GLU A 68 2.65 10.19 10.36
CA GLU A 68 2.19 11.15 9.35
C GLU A 68 2.43 10.64 7.92
N CYS A 69 3.63 10.11 7.65
CA CYS A 69 3.97 9.52 6.37
C CYS A 69 3.09 8.29 6.05
N LEU A 70 2.85 7.41 7.03
CA LEU A 70 1.99 6.24 6.84
C LEU A 70 0.52 6.61 6.62
N LEU A 71 0.02 7.63 7.32
CA LEU A 71 -1.35 8.10 7.20
C LEU A 71 -1.63 8.70 5.81
N PHE A 72 -0.65 9.38 5.22
CA PHE A 72 -0.78 9.91 3.85
C PHE A 72 -1.18 8.83 2.84
N TYR A 73 -0.51 7.67 2.89
CA TYR A 73 -0.80 6.56 1.99
C TYR A 73 -2.07 5.78 2.35
N GLN A 74 -2.53 5.85 3.60
CA GLN A 74 -3.74 5.18 4.06
C GLN A 74 -5.02 5.99 3.79
N LEU A 75 -4.92 7.32 3.79
CA LEU A 75 -6.07 8.22 3.60
C LEU A 75 -6.46 8.37 2.13
N ASP A 76 -5.49 8.42 1.20
CA ASP A 76 -5.80 8.56 -0.22
C ASP A 76 -6.24 7.21 -0.82
N THR A 77 -7.51 7.14 -1.23
CA THR A 77 -8.11 5.93 -1.79
C THR A 77 -7.46 5.48 -3.10
N LYS A 78 -6.75 6.36 -3.81
CA LYS A 78 -6.09 6.05 -5.08
C LYS A 78 -5.02 4.97 -4.92
N TYR A 79 -4.28 4.98 -3.81
CA TYR A 79 -3.24 3.97 -3.60
C TYR A 79 -3.85 2.59 -3.33
N LEU A 80 -4.98 2.55 -2.61
CA LEU A 80 -5.70 1.31 -2.36
C LEU A 80 -6.32 0.74 -3.65
N ASP A 81 -6.89 1.60 -4.51
CA ASP A 81 -7.44 1.19 -5.79
C ASP A 81 -6.34 0.66 -6.73
N HIS A 82 -5.17 1.29 -6.75
CA HIS A 82 -4.04 0.82 -7.53
C HIS A 82 -3.56 -0.58 -7.08
N GLU A 83 -3.50 -0.84 -5.77
CA GLU A 83 -3.13 -2.17 -5.27
C GLU A 83 -4.22 -3.23 -5.56
N ARG A 84 -5.49 -2.83 -5.57
CA ARG A 84 -6.59 -3.72 -6.00
C ARG A 84 -6.49 -4.10 -7.46
N ASP A 85 -6.20 -3.14 -8.34
CA ASP A 85 -6.00 -3.40 -9.77
C ASP A 85 -4.88 -4.43 -10.01
N LYS A 86 -3.78 -4.36 -9.24
CA LYS A 86 -2.72 -5.39 -9.31
C LYS A 86 -3.20 -6.79 -8.93
N VAL A 87 -4.01 -6.90 -7.88
CA VAL A 87 -4.57 -8.19 -7.43
C VAL A 87 -5.51 -8.76 -8.51
N VAL A 88 -6.32 -7.89 -9.13
CA VAL A 88 -7.19 -8.26 -10.25
C VAL A 88 -6.37 -8.77 -11.44
N GLN A 89 -5.35 -8.02 -11.87
CA GLN A 89 -4.49 -8.39 -12.99
C GLN A 89 -3.81 -9.75 -12.75
N LYS A 90 -3.31 -9.98 -11.53
CA LYS A 90 -2.72 -11.27 -11.12
C LYS A 90 -3.72 -12.41 -11.27
N LYS A 91 -4.98 -12.22 -10.89
CA LYS A 91 -6.03 -13.26 -11.05
C LYS A 91 -6.41 -13.50 -12.50
N ILE A 92 -6.52 -12.43 -13.30
CA ILE A 92 -6.80 -12.56 -14.74
C ILE A 92 -5.68 -13.37 -15.40
N GLN A 93 -4.42 -13.06 -15.09
CA GLN A 93 -3.28 -13.81 -15.61
C GLN A 93 -3.35 -15.30 -15.23
N LEU A 94 -3.55 -15.60 -13.94
CA LEU A 94 -3.70 -16.98 -13.46
C LEU A 94 -4.88 -17.72 -14.12
N ALA A 95 -5.96 -17.02 -14.46
CA ALA A 95 -7.09 -17.62 -15.16
C ALA A 95 -6.77 -17.89 -16.64
N LEU A 96 -6.06 -16.98 -17.31
CA LEU A 96 -5.64 -17.18 -18.70
C LEU A 96 -4.66 -18.34 -18.86
N ASP A 97 -3.71 -18.48 -17.93
CA ASP A 97 -2.74 -19.57 -17.96
C ASP A 97 -3.43 -20.95 -17.82
N LYS A 98 -4.44 -21.06 -16.95
CA LYS A 98 -5.25 -22.29 -16.79
C LYS A 98 -6.11 -22.67 -18.01
N ASN A 99 -6.40 -21.72 -18.90
CA ASN A 99 -7.18 -21.99 -20.12
C ASN A 99 -6.29 -22.36 -21.32
N LYS A 100 -4.97 -22.23 -21.18
CA LYS A 100 -3.99 -22.64 -22.21
C LYS A 100 -3.51 -24.09 -22.04
N GLU A 101 -3.64 -24.65 -20.84
CA GLU A 101 -3.50 -26.09 -20.55
C GLU A 101 -4.77 -26.85 -20.94
#